data_AF-A0A1M6R5H7-F1
#
_entry.id   AF-A0A1M6R5H7-F1
#
_cell.length_a   1.000
_cell.length_b   1.000
_cell.length_c   1.000
_cell.angle_alpha   90.00
_cell.angle_beta   90.00
_cell.angle_gamma   90.00
#
_symmetry.space_group_name_H-M   'P 1'
#
loop_
_entity.id
_entity.type
_entity.pdbx_description
1 polymer ?
#
loop_
_entity_poly.entity_id
_entity_poly.type
_entity_poly.pdbx_seq_one_letter_code
_entity_poly.pdbx_strand_id
1 'polypeptide(L)'
;MEAGNNAIAQADRFEVSDWKSRIIAGRATGAAVSAPAWLDASYATLREQVLDPAYPCFFGTMAERRGEMFYSFVNGRDLRDLPATMQTFAELALQPEYRRNNIAVFFEPDPEPLAHEAYQALFWGILQRLHDVDPDPTADQQPDPMDEAWEFSYAGVQMFVVCACPSFRARHSRNLGPGMVLLFQPRSVFVDTITNKVIGREARNQVRKRLEAWDEIPAHPDLGFYGDPGNLEWKQYFLDDANAPIDDRCPFLKRRRQAQQASPADAQAAQTAWRHASRDEASGAHMAHAAHRPHEPHPPHVPHPPHDGRNEHERPFAHAGAARGDDN
;
A
#
# COMPACT_ATOMS: atom_id res chain seq x y z
N MET A 1 8.90 0.86 -34.19
CA MET A 1 9.48 0.29 -32.95
C MET A 1 8.31 0.07 -32.00
N GLU A 2 7.60 -1.02 -32.23
CA GLU A 2 6.50 -1.53 -31.43
C GLU A 2 7.05 -2.71 -30.64
N ALA A 3 7.26 -2.54 -29.33
CA ALA A 3 7.50 -3.64 -28.40
C ALA A 3 7.40 -3.08 -26.98
N GLY A 4 6.23 -3.23 -26.36
CA GLY A 4 6.08 -2.96 -24.93
C GLY A 4 4.78 -2.26 -24.54
N ASN A 5 3.60 -2.75 -24.97
CA ASN A 5 2.36 -2.35 -24.30
C ASN A 5 1.18 -3.31 -24.54
N ASN A 6 1.37 -4.62 -24.33
CA ASN A 6 0.26 -5.57 -24.41
C ASN A 6 0.44 -6.78 -23.47
N ALA A 7 0.91 -6.52 -22.25
CA ALA A 7 1.25 -7.57 -21.28
C ALA A 7 0.09 -7.99 -20.36
N ILE A 8 -1.01 -7.23 -20.32
CA ILE A 8 -2.27 -7.75 -19.76
C ILE A 8 -2.93 -8.52 -20.89
N ALA A 9 -2.41 -9.73 -21.13
CA ALA A 9 -2.96 -10.64 -22.11
C ALA A 9 -4.45 -10.85 -21.84
N GLN A 10 -5.18 -11.14 -22.91
CA GLN A 10 -6.62 -11.40 -23.04
C GLN A 10 -7.15 -12.60 -22.21
N ALA A 11 -6.43 -12.98 -21.14
CA ALA A 11 -6.53 -14.26 -20.44
C ALA A 11 -7.37 -14.25 -19.15
N ASP A 12 -7.63 -13.08 -18.55
CA ASP A 12 -8.55 -13.00 -17.40
C ASP A 12 -9.80 -12.23 -17.81
N ARG A 13 -10.87 -12.96 -18.16
CA ARG A 13 -12.20 -12.37 -18.09
C ARG A 13 -12.51 -12.16 -16.61
N PHE A 14 -12.54 -10.89 -16.19
CA PHE A 14 -13.05 -10.51 -14.89
C PHE A 14 -14.55 -10.82 -14.82
N GLU A 15 -14.90 -11.89 -14.12
CA GLU A 15 -16.28 -12.35 -14.01
C GLU A 15 -17.00 -11.60 -12.89
N VAL A 16 -18.23 -11.16 -13.15
CA VAL A 16 -19.01 -10.40 -12.18
C VAL A 16 -19.37 -11.25 -10.96
N SER A 17 -19.69 -12.53 -11.19
CA SER A 17 -20.09 -13.49 -10.15
C SER A 17 -18.94 -14.05 -9.32
N ASP A 18 -17.69 -13.93 -9.79
CA ASP A 18 -16.51 -14.40 -9.08
C ASP A 18 -15.56 -13.24 -8.78
N TRP A 19 -15.61 -12.75 -7.53
CA TRP A 19 -14.76 -11.65 -7.10
C TRP A 19 -13.26 -12.01 -7.08
N LYS A 20 -12.91 -13.31 -6.95
CA LYS A 20 -11.51 -13.75 -6.96
C LYS A 20 -10.87 -13.59 -8.32
N SER A 21 -11.67 -13.70 -9.39
CA SER A 21 -11.23 -13.37 -10.75
C SER A 21 -10.73 -11.92 -10.86
N ARG A 22 -11.21 -11.01 -9.99
CA ARG A 22 -10.88 -9.57 -9.98
C ARG A 22 -9.80 -9.17 -8.97
N ILE A 23 -9.07 -10.14 -8.43
CA ILE A 23 -7.92 -9.86 -7.56
C ILE A 23 -6.72 -9.46 -8.42
N ILE A 24 -5.99 -8.44 -7.98
CA ILE A 24 -4.71 -7.98 -8.52
C ILE A 24 -3.65 -8.18 -7.44
N ALA A 25 -2.56 -8.87 -7.73
CA ALA A 25 -1.40 -9.01 -6.84
C ALA A 25 -0.10 -8.85 -7.64
N GLY A 26 0.57 -7.71 -7.46
CA GLY A 26 1.70 -7.31 -8.29
C GLY A 26 1.28 -7.17 -9.75
N ARG A 27 1.83 -8.02 -10.61
CA ARG A 27 1.49 -8.10 -12.05
C ARG A 27 0.56 -9.27 -12.40
N ALA A 28 0.18 -10.09 -11.42
CA ALA A 28 -0.75 -11.20 -11.60
C ALA A 28 -2.18 -10.76 -11.33
N THR A 29 -3.13 -11.37 -12.04
CA THR A 29 -4.57 -11.13 -11.91
C THR A 29 -5.34 -12.45 -11.80
N GLY A 30 -6.54 -12.39 -11.23
CA GLY A 30 -7.50 -13.48 -11.23
C GLY A 30 -6.93 -14.84 -10.80
N ALA A 31 -7.07 -15.84 -11.67
CA ALA A 31 -6.67 -17.21 -11.38
C ALA A 31 -5.15 -17.39 -11.18
N ALA A 32 -4.33 -16.45 -11.65
CA ALA A 32 -2.88 -16.47 -11.43
C ALA A 32 -2.48 -16.01 -10.00
N VAL A 33 -3.42 -15.48 -9.22
CA VAL A 33 -3.16 -14.98 -7.87
C VAL A 33 -3.46 -16.06 -6.82
N SER A 34 -2.49 -16.30 -5.93
CA SER A 34 -2.69 -17.08 -4.71
C SER A 34 -3.12 -16.14 -3.57
N ALA A 35 -4.43 -16.03 -3.35
CA ALA A 35 -4.99 -15.20 -2.29
C ALA A 35 -4.81 -15.86 -0.91
N PRO A 36 -4.48 -15.09 0.15
CA PRO A 36 -4.36 -15.63 1.50
C PRO A 36 -5.74 -15.98 2.07
N ALA A 37 -5.80 -16.99 2.94
CA ALA A 37 -7.05 -17.52 3.47
C ALA A 37 -7.88 -16.49 4.26
N TRP A 38 -7.23 -15.52 4.91
CA TRP A 38 -7.92 -14.47 5.68
C TRP A 38 -8.73 -13.53 4.79
N LEU A 39 -8.39 -13.40 3.50
CA LEU A 39 -9.02 -12.45 2.59
C LEU A 39 -10.49 -12.78 2.32
N ASP A 40 -10.85 -14.06 2.28
CA ASP A 40 -12.23 -14.51 2.08
C ASP A 40 -13.17 -13.93 3.15
N ALA A 41 -12.75 -13.95 4.42
CA ALA A 41 -13.53 -13.40 5.53
C ALA A 41 -13.63 -11.88 5.45
N SER A 42 -12.51 -11.18 5.20
CA SER A 42 -12.51 -9.71 5.06
C SER A 42 -13.36 -9.23 3.89
N TYR A 43 -13.29 -9.92 2.75
CA TYR A 43 -14.15 -9.64 1.60
C TYR A 43 -15.62 -9.89 1.91
N ALA A 44 -15.95 -11.00 2.59
CA ALA A 44 -17.33 -11.29 2.97
C ALA A 44 -17.93 -10.19 3.83
N THR A 45 -17.19 -9.68 4.83
CA THR A 45 -17.63 -8.56 5.67
C THR A 45 -17.83 -7.28 4.86
N LEU A 46 -16.86 -6.89 4.01
CA LEU A 46 -17.02 -5.71 3.15
C LEU A 46 -18.25 -5.86 2.25
N ARG A 47 -18.43 -7.01 1.62
CA ARG A 47 -19.53 -7.27 0.70
C ARG A 47 -20.88 -7.22 1.41
N GLU A 48 -21.00 -7.82 2.59
CA GLU A 48 -22.22 -7.79 3.39
C GLU A 48 -22.64 -6.35 3.68
N GLN A 49 -21.71 -5.54 4.19
CA GLN A 49 -21.98 -4.13 4.50
C GLN A 49 -22.30 -3.32 3.24
N VAL A 50 -21.48 -3.41 2.19
CA VAL A 50 -21.65 -2.60 0.96
C VAL A 50 -22.94 -2.94 0.21
N LEU A 51 -23.42 -4.18 0.32
CA LEU A 51 -24.67 -4.61 -0.30
C LEU A 51 -25.91 -4.41 0.58
N ASP A 52 -25.73 -3.99 1.84
CA ASP A 52 -26.83 -3.64 2.73
C ASP A 52 -27.70 -2.52 2.11
N PRO A 53 -29.04 -2.66 2.07
CA PRO A 53 -29.94 -1.63 1.55
C PRO A 53 -29.85 -0.28 2.26
N ALA A 54 -29.37 -0.22 3.50
CA ALA A 54 -29.13 0.99 4.27
C ALA A 54 -27.72 1.56 4.06
N TYR A 55 -26.78 0.83 3.44
CA TYR A 55 -25.42 1.30 3.21
C TYR A 55 -25.42 2.65 2.50
N PRO A 56 -24.71 3.67 3.01
CA PRO A 56 -24.91 5.05 2.61
C PRO A 56 -24.51 5.33 1.16
N CYS A 57 -23.42 4.71 0.70
CA CYS A 57 -22.86 4.93 -0.63
C CYS A 57 -23.49 4.00 -1.66
N PHE A 58 -24.59 4.43 -2.28
CA PHE A 58 -25.22 3.66 -3.37
C PHE A 58 -24.31 3.47 -4.59
N PHE A 59 -23.35 4.37 -4.82
CA PHE A 59 -22.35 4.19 -5.89
C PHE A 59 -21.47 2.96 -5.63
N GLY A 60 -20.99 2.80 -4.38
CA GLY A 60 -20.24 1.61 -3.97
C GLY A 60 -21.08 0.35 -4.09
N THR A 61 -22.34 0.38 -3.64
CA THR A 61 -23.28 -0.74 -3.81
C THR A 61 -23.47 -1.13 -5.28
N MET A 62 -23.63 -0.14 -6.16
CA MET A 62 -23.81 -0.40 -7.60
C MET A 62 -22.53 -0.92 -8.25
N ALA A 63 -21.36 -0.39 -7.89
CA ALA A 63 -20.08 -0.85 -8.38
C ALA A 63 -19.85 -2.33 -8.00
N GLU A 64 -20.10 -2.68 -6.73
CA GLU A 64 -19.98 -4.05 -6.25
C GLU A 64 -20.94 -5.02 -6.98
N ARG A 65 -22.20 -4.61 -7.20
CA ARG A 65 -23.18 -5.43 -7.94
C ARG A 65 -22.82 -5.64 -9.40
N ARG A 66 -22.16 -4.66 -10.03
CA ARG A 66 -21.76 -4.70 -11.45
C ARG A 66 -20.39 -5.32 -11.68
N GLY A 67 -19.64 -5.64 -10.62
CA GLY A 67 -18.27 -6.08 -10.74
C GLY A 67 -17.30 -4.97 -11.15
N GLU A 68 -17.64 -3.71 -10.91
CA GLU A 68 -16.80 -2.52 -11.12
C GLU A 68 -15.85 -2.30 -9.91
N MET A 69 -15.40 -3.40 -9.29
CA MET A 69 -14.50 -3.42 -8.13
C MET A 69 -13.40 -4.45 -8.38
N PHE A 70 -12.16 -3.99 -8.43
CA PHE A 70 -10.98 -4.83 -8.26
C PHE A 70 -10.64 -4.96 -6.78
N TYR A 71 -9.89 -6.01 -6.43
CA TYR A 71 -9.45 -6.24 -5.06
C TYR A 71 -7.95 -6.52 -5.04
N SER A 72 -7.30 -6.22 -3.93
CA SER A 72 -5.93 -6.64 -3.65
C SER A 72 -5.75 -6.88 -2.17
N PHE A 73 -4.59 -7.38 -1.80
CA PHE A 73 -4.25 -7.64 -0.41
C PHE A 73 -2.79 -7.32 -0.11
N VAL A 74 -2.54 -6.99 1.15
CA VAL A 74 -1.22 -6.83 1.74
C VAL A 74 -1.15 -7.76 2.94
N ASN A 75 -0.20 -8.70 2.93
CA ASN A 75 0.05 -9.57 4.09
C ASN A 75 0.87 -8.80 5.13
N GLY A 76 0.38 -8.78 6.35
CA GLY A 76 0.84 -7.92 7.44
C GLY A 76 1.04 -6.47 6.98
N ARG A 77 2.30 -6.03 6.94
CA ARG A 77 2.71 -4.67 6.55
C ARG A 77 3.68 -4.67 5.37
N ASP A 78 3.70 -5.76 4.60
CA ASP A 78 4.63 -5.94 3.51
C ASP A 78 4.14 -5.28 2.21
N LEU A 79 4.57 -4.03 2.00
CA LEU A 79 4.17 -3.23 0.84
C LEU A 79 5.04 -3.48 -0.41
N ARG A 80 5.86 -4.55 -0.46
CA ARG A 80 6.78 -4.79 -1.57
C ARG A 80 6.07 -4.86 -2.93
N ASP A 81 4.94 -5.54 -2.99
CA ASP A 81 4.20 -5.74 -4.24
C ASP A 81 3.18 -4.65 -4.54
N LEU A 82 2.84 -3.81 -3.55
CA LEU A 82 1.81 -2.78 -3.68
C LEU A 82 2.07 -1.80 -4.83
N PRO A 83 3.30 -1.28 -5.07
CA PRO A 83 3.58 -0.44 -6.23
C PRO A 83 3.24 -1.12 -7.57
N ALA A 84 3.59 -2.40 -7.71
CA ALA A 84 3.29 -3.17 -8.93
C ALA A 84 1.80 -3.45 -9.07
N THR A 85 1.10 -3.77 -7.97
CA THR A 85 -0.37 -3.90 -7.92
C THR A 85 -1.03 -2.62 -8.41
N MET A 86 -0.64 -1.47 -7.85
CA MET A 86 -1.25 -0.18 -8.19
C MET A 86 -0.94 0.22 -9.63
N GLN A 87 0.22 -0.16 -10.16
CA GLN A 87 0.54 0.06 -11.57
C GLN A 87 -0.35 -0.79 -12.49
N THR A 88 -0.55 -2.06 -12.15
CA THR A 88 -1.49 -2.93 -12.89
C THR A 88 -2.91 -2.38 -12.84
N PHE A 89 -3.35 -1.90 -11.68
CA PHE A 89 -4.65 -1.24 -11.55
C PHE A 89 -4.75 0.03 -12.41
N ALA A 90 -3.73 0.89 -12.40
CA ALA A 90 -3.71 2.10 -13.22
C ALA A 90 -3.82 1.79 -14.72
N GLU A 91 -3.10 0.78 -15.20
CA GLU A 91 -3.18 0.30 -16.59
C GLU A 91 -4.58 -0.22 -16.94
N LEU A 92 -5.24 -0.94 -16.02
CA LEU A 92 -6.62 -1.39 -16.19
C LEU A 92 -7.59 -0.20 -16.19
N ALA A 93 -7.47 0.74 -15.26
CA ALA A 93 -8.37 1.90 -15.12
C ALA A 93 -8.35 2.83 -16.35
N LEU A 94 -7.26 2.83 -17.12
CA LEU A 94 -7.16 3.56 -18.39
C LEU A 94 -7.89 2.88 -19.55
N GLN A 95 -8.18 1.58 -19.45
CA GLN A 95 -8.93 0.85 -20.46
C GLN A 95 -10.41 1.25 -20.43
N PRO A 96 -11.06 1.47 -21.59
CA PRO A 96 -12.48 1.86 -21.65
C PRO A 96 -13.41 0.93 -20.88
N GLU A 97 -13.11 -0.37 -20.86
CA GLU A 97 -13.91 -1.42 -20.23
C GLU A 97 -13.91 -1.31 -18.70
N TYR A 98 -12.82 -0.83 -18.10
CA TYR A 98 -12.63 -0.77 -16.65
C TYR A 98 -12.53 0.67 -16.10
N ARG A 99 -12.84 1.68 -16.91
CA ARG A 99 -12.76 3.10 -16.52
C ARG A 99 -13.60 3.47 -15.28
N ARG A 100 -14.61 2.65 -14.96
CA ARG A 100 -15.49 2.83 -13.79
C ARG A 100 -15.05 2.02 -12.58
N ASN A 101 -13.99 1.23 -12.71
CA ASN A 101 -13.56 0.33 -11.66
C ASN A 101 -12.77 1.08 -10.59
N ASN A 102 -13.06 0.73 -9.33
CA ASN A 102 -12.23 1.09 -8.18
C ASN A 102 -11.38 -0.12 -7.79
N ILE A 103 -10.42 0.07 -6.88
CA ILE A 103 -9.74 -1.04 -6.21
C ILE A 103 -9.86 -0.92 -4.69
N ALA A 104 -10.21 -2.01 -4.02
CA ALA A 104 -10.13 -2.16 -2.57
C ALA A 104 -8.91 -3.01 -2.20
N VAL A 105 -7.96 -2.41 -1.50
CA VAL A 105 -6.74 -3.07 -1.01
C VAL A 105 -6.94 -3.40 0.46
N PHE A 106 -7.05 -4.70 0.76
CA PHE A 106 -7.20 -5.21 2.11
C PHE A 106 -5.84 -5.39 2.78
N PHE A 107 -5.76 -5.07 4.06
CA PHE A 107 -4.60 -5.37 4.89
C PHE A 107 -4.96 -6.51 5.83
N GLU A 108 -4.02 -7.45 6.00
CA GLU A 108 -4.20 -8.55 6.95
C GLU A 108 -4.57 -7.98 8.34
N PRO A 109 -5.70 -8.43 8.93
CA PRO A 109 -6.13 -7.95 10.23
C PRO A 109 -5.05 -8.13 11.30
N ASP A 110 -4.75 -7.06 12.05
CA ASP A 110 -3.94 -7.19 13.26
C ASP A 110 -4.71 -8.06 14.29
N PRO A 111 -4.03 -8.88 15.13
CA PRO A 111 -4.69 -9.67 16.17
C PRO A 111 -5.55 -8.81 17.11
N GLU A 112 -5.11 -7.59 17.35
CA GLU A 112 -5.85 -6.54 18.05
C GLU A 112 -5.82 -5.28 17.18
N PRO A 113 -6.96 -4.57 17.00
CA PRO A 113 -6.98 -3.31 16.26
C PRO A 113 -5.99 -2.29 16.78
N LEU A 114 -5.35 -1.57 15.86
CA LEU A 114 -4.46 -0.46 16.21
C LEU A 114 -5.24 0.73 16.76
N ALA A 115 -4.53 1.62 17.45
CA ALA A 115 -5.02 2.95 17.75
C ALA A 115 -5.32 3.74 16.45
N HIS A 116 -6.23 4.70 16.53
CA HIS A 116 -6.70 5.49 15.38
C HIS A 116 -5.56 6.25 14.69
N GLU A 117 -4.69 6.88 15.48
CA GLU A 117 -3.52 7.64 15.01
C GLU A 117 -2.49 6.72 14.35
N ALA A 118 -2.39 5.46 14.79
CA ALA A 118 -1.49 4.49 14.17
C ALA A 118 -2.01 4.03 12.80
N TYR A 119 -3.33 3.88 12.62
CA TYR A 119 -3.92 3.67 11.29
C TYR A 119 -3.75 4.90 10.40
N GLN A 120 -3.93 6.10 10.95
CA GLN A 120 -3.73 7.36 10.21
C GLN A 120 -2.27 7.48 9.71
N ALA A 121 -1.29 7.23 10.58
CA ALA A 121 0.12 7.25 10.21
C ALA A 121 0.45 6.17 9.16
N LEU A 122 -0.11 4.97 9.30
CA LEU A 122 0.07 3.88 8.32
C LEU A 122 -0.52 4.28 6.95
N PHE A 123 -1.73 4.81 6.94
CA PHE A 123 -2.41 5.29 5.74
C PHE A 123 -1.56 6.31 4.96
N TRP A 124 -1.12 7.38 5.63
CA TRP A 124 -0.29 8.41 5.00
C TRP A 124 1.07 7.88 4.58
N GLY A 125 1.68 6.99 5.38
CA GLY A 125 2.94 6.33 5.02
C GLY A 125 2.83 5.46 3.77
N ILE A 126 1.70 4.81 3.54
CA ILE A 126 1.42 4.03 2.32
C ILE A 126 1.33 4.95 1.10
N LEU A 127 0.54 6.04 1.19
CA LEU A 127 0.43 7.01 0.11
C LEU A 127 1.77 7.66 -0.22
N GLN A 128 2.55 8.01 0.82
CA GLN A 128 3.89 8.56 0.63
C GLN A 128 4.81 7.56 -0.09
N ARG A 129 4.81 6.29 0.34
CA ARG A 129 5.66 5.26 -0.28
C ARG A 129 5.30 5.04 -1.74
N LEU A 130 4.01 5.05 -2.10
CA LEU A 130 3.57 4.98 -3.49
C LEU A 130 4.06 6.20 -4.27
N HIS A 131 3.89 7.40 -3.74
CA HIS A 131 4.36 8.64 -4.39
C HIS A 131 5.88 8.64 -4.62
N ASP A 132 6.65 8.19 -3.64
CA ASP A 132 8.11 8.20 -3.71
C ASP A 132 8.62 7.32 -4.87
N VAL A 133 7.94 6.22 -5.15
CA VAL A 133 8.28 5.27 -6.23
C VAL A 133 7.40 5.40 -7.47
N ASP A 134 6.59 6.47 -7.57
CA ASP A 134 5.66 6.66 -8.68
C ASP A 134 6.41 6.62 -10.04
N PRO A 135 6.05 5.69 -10.95
CA PRO A 135 6.68 5.56 -12.26
C PRO A 135 6.29 6.68 -13.23
N ASP A 136 5.27 7.49 -12.93
CA ASP A 136 4.88 8.61 -13.78
C ASP A 136 5.97 9.69 -13.81
N PRO A 137 6.53 10.03 -15.00
CA PRO A 137 7.53 11.09 -15.13
C PRO A 137 7.01 12.48 -14.70
N THR A 138 5.70 12.66 -14.59
CA THR A 138 5.06 13.91 -14.18
C THR A 138 4.65 13.94 -12.70
N ALA A 139 4.91 12.89 -11.92
CA ALA A 139 4.54 12.82 -10.49
C ALA A 139 5.11 14.00 -9.67
N ASP A 140 6.29 14.51 -10.03
CA ASP A 140 6.91 15.68 -9.36
C ASP A 140 6.18 17.00 -9.66
N GLN A 141 5.25 17.01 -10.62
CA GLN A 141 4.51 18.18 -11.07
C GLN A 141 3.10 18.26 -10.47
N GLN A 142 2.68 17.26 -9.67
CA GLN A 142 1.42 17.33 -8.94
C GLN A 142 1.29 18.65 -8.16
N PRO A 143 0.07 19.22 -8.02
CA PRO A 143 -0.15 20.41 -7.20
C PRO A 143 0.36 20.24 -5.76
N ASP A 144 0.47 21.33 -5.01
CA ASP A 144 0.73 21.22 -3.56
C ASP A 144 -0.49 20.57 -2.88
N PRO A 145 -0.35 19.67 -1.88
CA PRO A 145 -1.50 19.13 -1.16
C PRO A 145 -2.40 20.18 -0.51
N MET A 146 -1.92 21.40 -0.31
CA MET A 146 -2.71 22.54 0.17
C MET A 146 -3.44 23.29 -0.96
N ASP A 147 -3.38 22.82 -2.20
CA ASP A 147 -4.10 23.33 -3.36
C ASP A 147 -5.42 22.56 -3.54
N GLU A 148 -6.51 23.27 -3.87
CA GLU A 148 -7.85 22.71 -4.09
C GLU A 148 -7.93 21.78 -5.32
N ALA A 149 -6.96 21.91 -6.23
CA ALA A 149 -6.80 21.02 -7.39
C ALA A 149 -5.96 19.78 -7.09
N TRP A 150 -5.48 19.60 -5.86
CA TRP A 150 -4.71 18.42 -5.49
C TRP A 150 -5.60 17.21 -5.23
N GLU A 151 -5.18 16.07 -5.78
CA GLU A 151 -5.65 14.73 -5.43
C GLU A 151 -4.44 13.80 -5.47
N PHE A 152 -4.47 12.72 -4.69
CA PHE A 152 -3.43 11.71 -4.76
C PHE A 152 -3.37 11.12 -6.18
N SER A 153 -2.16 10.93 -6.70
CA SER A 153 -1.95 10.35 -8.00
C SER A 153 -0.83 9.31 -7.95
N TYR A 154 -0.98 8.26 -8.75
CA TYR A 154 0.03 7.21 -8.93
C TYR A 154 -0.07 6.64 -10.34
N ALA A 155 1.07 6.44 -11.00
CA ALA A 155 1.16 5.90 -12.36
C ALA A 155 0.25 6.64 -13.37
N GLY A 156 0.17 7.97 -13.26
CA GLY A 156 -0.61 8.83 -14.15
C GLY A 156 -2.11 8.87 -13.89
N VAL A 157 -2.60 8.21 -12.84
CA VAL A 157 -4.02 8.18 -12.48
C VAL A 157 -4.25 8.94 -11.18
N GLN A 158 -5.08 9.99 -11.24
CA GLN A 158 -5.59 10.71 -10.06
C GLN A 158 -6.73 9.92 -9.42
N MET A 159 -6.66 9.76 -8.10
CA MET A 159 -7.56 8.91 -7.33
C MET A 159 -7.94 9.56 -6.00
N PHE A 160 -9.25 9.58 -5.72
CA PHE A 160 -9.74 9.78 -4.37
C PHE A 160 -9.47 8.52 -3.54
N VAL A 161 -8.92 8.67 -2.34
CA VAL A 161 -8.57 7.53 -1.49
C VAL A 161 -9.39 7.57 -0.21
N VAL A 162 -10.03 6.45 0.11
CA VAL A 162 -10.73 6.26 1.38
C VAL A 162 -9.97 5.25 2.23
N CYS A 163 -9.63 5.63 3.45
CA CYS A 163 -9.25 4.67 4.48
C CYS A 163 -10.50 4.24 5.25
N ALA A 164 -10.72 2.93 5.32
CA ALA A 164 -11.63 2.30 6.28
C ALA A 164 -10.82 1.40 7.22
N CYS A 165 -11.08 1.42 8.52
CA CYS A 165 -10.36 0.60 9.49
C CYS A 165 -11.17 0.37 10.77
N PRO A 166 -10.82 -0.65 11.58
CA PRO A 166 -11.59 -1.01 12.77
C PRO A 166 -11.59 0.05 13.87
N SER A 167 -10.67 1.02 13.82
CA SER A 167 -10.61 2.10 14.82
C SER A 167 -11.73 3.12 14.68
N PHE A 168 -12.42 3.18 13.53
CA PHE A 168 -13.64 3.97 13.37
C PHE A 168 -14.78 3.28 14.12
N ARG A 169 -15.21 3.88 15.23
CA ARG A 169 -16.26 3.32 16.09
C ARG A 169 -17.58 4.03 15.90
N ALA A 170 -17.55 5.35 15.72
CA ALA A 170 -18.74 6.15 15.50
C ALA A 170 -19.07 6.28 14.01
N ARG A 171 -18.06 6.23 13.13
CA ARG A 171 -18.23 6.18 11.67
C ARG A 171 -18.26 4.75 11.16
N HIS A 172 -19.38 4.07 11.33
CA HIS A 172 -19.61 2.73 10.77
C HIS A 172 -19.35 2.66 9.27
N SER A 173 -19.60 3.74 8.53
CA SER A 173 -19.31 3.87 7.09
C SER A 173 -17.83 3.80 6.73
N ARG A 174 -16.93 3.94 7.73
CA ARG A 174 -15.48 3.86 7.61
C ARG A 174 -14.91 2.62 8.33
N ASN A 175 -15.74 1.65 8.69
CA ASN A 175 -15.31 0.39 9.30
C ASN A 175 -15.83 -0.81 8.48
N LEU A 176 -15.02 -1.28 7.52
CA LEU A 176 -15.39 -2.32 6.56
C LEU A 176 -14.99 -3.74 6.96
N GLY A 177 -14.59 -3.95 8.23
CA GLY A 177 -14.22 -5.26 8.73
C GLY A 177 -13.03 -5.23 9.70
N PRO A 178 -12.45 -6.41 10.00
CA PRO A 178 -11.45 -6.55 11.08
C PRO A 178 -10.07 -6.00 10.71
N GLY A 179 -9.81 -5.67 9.44
CA GLY A 179 -8.56 -5.10 8.96
C GLY A 179 -8.76 -3.73 8.31
N MET A 180 -7.66 -3.03 8.06
CA MET A 180 -7.68 -1.81 7.26
C MET A 180 -7.99 -2.13 5.79
N VAL A 181 -8.80 -1.29 5.15
CA VAL A 181 -9.12 -1.37 3.72
C VAL A 181 -8.90 0.01 3.11
N LEU A 182 -8.07 0.08 2.08
CA LEU A 182 -7.88 1.29 1.29
C LEU A 182 -8.65 1.18 -0.01
N LEU A 183 -9.56 2.12 -0.26
CA LEU A 183 -10.31 2.19 -1.51
C LEU A 183 -9.71 3.30 -2.36
N PHE A 184 -9.15 2.94 -3.51
CA PHE A 184 -8.64 3.89 -4.49
C PHE A 184 -9.67 4.04 -5.63
N GLN A 185 -10.09 5.27 -5.86
CA GLN A 185 -11.21 5.59 -6.74
C GLN A 185 -10.75 6.60 -7.80
N PRO A 186 -10.46 6.15 -9.04
CA PRO A 186 -10.05 7.05 -10.12
C PRO A 186 -11.07 8.17 -10.34
N ARG A 187 -10.62 9.39 -10.66
CA ARG A 187 -11.53 10.53 -10.94
C ARG A 187 -12.64 10.18 -11.94
N SER A 188 -12.35 9.34 -12.91
CA SER A 188 -13.29 8.90 -13.95
C SER A 188 -14.55 8.23 -13.40
N VAL A 189 -14.50 7.63 -12.21
CA VAL A 189 -15.68 7.00 -11.58
C VAL A 189 -16.69 8.04 -11.08
N PHE A 190 -16.25 9.28 -10.85
CA PHE A 190 -17.10 10.39 -10.43
C PHE A 190 -17.70 11.16 -11.61
N VAL A 191 -17.46 10.73 -12.85
CA VAL A 191 -17.98 11.36 -14.06
C VAL A 191 -18.95 10.40 -14.74
N ASP A 192 -20.18 10.86 -14.96
CA ASP A 192 -21.17 10.14 -15.75
C ASP A 192 -20.69 10.07 -17.20
N THR A 193 -20.45 8.86 -17.71
CA THR A 193 -19.81 8.69 -19.03
C THR A 193 -20.74 8.98 -20.21
N ILE A 194 -22.05 9.13 -19.98
CA ILE A 194 -23.04 9.42 -21.03
C ILE A 194 -23.19 10.93 -21.19
N THR A 195 -23.29 11.63 -20.07
CA THR A 195 -23.52 13.08 -20.01
C THR A 195 -22.21 13.87 -19.86
N ASN A 196 -21.10 13.19 -19.57
CA ASN A 196 -19.80 13.75 -19.20
C ASN A 196 -19.88 14.74 -18.04
N LYS A 197 -20.88 14.58 -17.15
CA LYS A 197 -21.09 15.43 -15.99
C LYS A 197 -20.59 14.74 -14.74
N VAL A 198 -19.91 15.49 -13.88
CA VAL A 198 -19.56 15.04 -12.53
C VAL A 198 -20.85 14.66 -11.78
N ILE A 199 -20.80 13.59 -10.97
CA ILE A 199 -21.88 13.21 -10.06
C ILE A 199 -22.41 14.46 -9.36
N GLY A 200 -23.70 14.73 -9.60
CA GLY A 200 -24.33 15.98 -9.17
C GLY A 200 -24.34 16.17 -7.66
N ARG A 201 -24.41 17.43 -7.22
CA ARG A 201 -24.50 17.79 -5.79
C ARG A 201 -25.64 17.08 -5.07
N GLU A 202 -26.77 16.87 -5.75
CA GLU A 202 -27.94 16.17 -5.23
C GLU A 202 -27.65 14.72 -4.83
N ALA A 203 -26.93 13.98 -5.67
CA ALA A 203 -26.54 12.60 -5.37
C ALA A 203 -25.63 12.52 -4.14
N ARG A 204 -24.69 13.46 -3.99
CA ARG A 204 -23.84 13.54 -2.79
C ARG A 204 -24.63 13.93 -1.54
N ASN A 205 -25.61 14.84 -1.66
CA ASN A 205 -26.50 15.17 -0.54
C ASN A 205 -27.34 13.98 -0.10
N GLN A 206 -27.79 13.14 -1.03
CA GLN A 206 -28.48 11.89 -0.71
C GLN A 206 -27.57 10.91 0.04
N VAL A 207 -26.29 10.80 -0.35
CA VAL A 207 -25.31 10.01 0.41
C VAL A 207 -25.13 10.56 1.82
N ARG A 208 -25.00 11.90 1.99
CA ARG A 208 -24.90 12.54 3.31
C ARG A 208 -26.09 12.23 4.21
N LYS A 209 -27.31 12.31 3.67
CA LYS A 209 -28.53 11.95 4.42
C LYS A 209 -28.54 10.49 4.87
N ARG A 210 -27.98 9.58 4.07
CA ARG A 210 -27.88 8.16 4.47
C ARG A 210 -26.76 7.94 5.48
N LEU A 211 -25.67 8.71 5.41
CA LEU A 211 -24.63 8.69 6.45
C LEU A 211 -25.19 9.05 7.81
N GLU A 212 -26.08 10.05 7.91
CA GLU A 212 -26.74 10.42 9.18
C GLU A 212 -27.57 9.30 9.82
N ALA A 213 -28.02 8.32 9.02
CA ALA A 213 -28.77 7.16 9.52
C ALA A 213 -27.88 5.93 9.76
N TRP A 214 -26.69 5.90 9.15
CA TRP A 214 -25.76 4.77 9.21
C TRP A 214 -24.69 4.96 10.27
N ASP A 215 -24.15 6.17 10.39
CA ASP A 215 -23.14 6.55 11.38
C ASP A 215 -23.82 7.04 12.67
N GLU A 216 -23.12 6.91 13.79
CA GLU A 216 -23.57 7.43 15.10
C GLU A 216 -23.27 8.92 15.28
N ILE A 217 -22.57 9.52 14.33
CA ILE A 217 -22.17 10.93 14.33
C ILE A 217 -22.53 11.59 13.00
N PRO A 218 -22.71 12.92 12.99
CA PRO A 218 -23.07 13.63 11.77
C PRO A 218 -21.97 13.54 10.70
N ALA A 219 -22.35 13.91 9.47
CA ALA A 219 -21.40 14.05 8.37
C ALA A 219 -20.24 14.99 8.77
N HIS A 220 -19.01 14.57 8.47
CA HIS A 220 -17.81 15.31 8.84
C HIS A 220 -17.77 16.69 8.15
N PRO A 221 -17.40 17.77 8.86
CA PRO A 221 -17.40 19.14 8.31
C PRO A 221 -16.48 19.31 7.09
N ASP A 222 -15.36 18.60 7.05
CA ASP A 222 -14.44 18.60 5.89
C ASP A 222 -14.95 17.84 4.66
N LEU A 223 -16.12 17.17 4.71
CA LEU A 223 -16.72 16.58 3.51
C LEU A 223 -17.20 17.70 2.58
N GLY A 224 -16.61 17.81 1.40
CA GLY A 224 -16.92 18.84 0.43
C GLY A 224 -16.95 18.33 -1.01
N PHE A 225 -16.63 19.23 -1.94
CA PHE A 225 -16.62 18.94 -3.37
C PHE A 225 -15.27 19.32 -3.96
N TYR A 226 -14.66 18.37 -4.65
CA TYR A 226 -13.43 18.59 -5.41
C TYR A 226 -13.44 19.89 -6.21
N GLY A 227 -12.40 20.72 -6.01
CA GLY A 227 -12.22 21.99 -6.69
C GLY A 227 -13.14 23.13 -6.24
N ASP A 228 -14.00 22.92 -5.23
CA ASP A 228 -14.69 24.05 -4.59
C ASP A 228 -13.68 24.89 -3.79
N PRO A 229 -13.82 26.23 -3.79
CA PRO A 229 -12.98 27.11 -2.97
C PRO A 229 -12.94 26.71 -1.50
N GLY A 230 -11.74 26.55 -0.95
CA GLY A 230 -11.45 26.12 0.41
C GLY A 230 -11.54 24.61 0.67
N ASN A 231 -11.95 23.80 -0.31
CA ASN A 231 -12.06 22.35 -0.14
C ASN A 231 -10.73 21.66 -0.50
N LEU A 232 -10.05 21.12 0.53
CA LEU A 232 -8.85 20.32 0.36
C LEU A 232 -9.21 18.83 0.42
N GLU A 233 -9.06 18.11 -0.69
CA GLU A 233 -9.52 16.72 -0.81
C GLU A 233 -8.86 15.78 0.20
N TRP A 234 -7.58 16.00 0.52
CA TRP A 234 -6.82 15.16 1.44
C TRP A 234 -7.46 15.06 2.83
N LYS A 235 -8.19 16.10 3.26
CA LYS A 235 -8.91 16.10 4.55
C LYS A 235 -10.02 15.05 4.61
N GLN A 236 -10.50 14.60 3.45
CA GLN A 236 -11.58 13.62 3.35
C GLN A 236 -11.09 12.16 3.28
N TYR A 237 -9.78 11.96 3.12
CA TYR A 237 -9.19 10.64 2.90
C TYR A 237 -9.18 9.78 4.18
N PHE A 238 -8.79 10.41 5.28
CA PHE A 238 -8.82 9.84 6.63
C PHE A 238 -9.49 10.84 7.55
N LEU A 239 -10.80 10.64 7.79
CA LEU A 239 -11.60 11.51 8.64
C LEU A 239 -11.27 11.29 10.11
N ASP A 240 -11.47 12.32 10.93
CA ASP A 240 -11.44 12.20 12.38
C ASP A 240 -12.71 11.50 12.91
N ASP A 241 -12.56 10.56 13.84
CA ASP A 241 -13.70 9.82 14.43
C ASP A 241 -14.42 10.65 15.51
N ALA A 242 -13.81 11.70 16.07
CA ALA A 242 -14.45 12.64 17.00
C ALA A 242 -15.19 13.80 16.29
N ASN A 243 -15.20 13.82 14.95
CA ASN A 243 -15.87 14.82 14.12
C ASN A 243 -15.26 16.23 14.22
N ALA A 244 -13.99 16.33 14.61
CA ALA A 244 -13.27 17.61 14.62
C ALA A 244 -12.76 17.95 13.20
N PRO A 245 -12.97 19.20 12.71
CA PRO A 245 -12.36 19.63 11.46
C PRO A 245 -10.83 19.62 11.57
N ILE A 246 -10.16 19.31 10.46
CA ILE A 246 -8.70 19.29 10.41
C ILE A 246 -8.19 20.71 10.11
N ASP A 247 -7.53 21.32 11.09
CA ASP A 247 -6.88 22.65 10.94
C ASP A 247 -5.38 22.55 10.61
N ASP A 248 -4.84 21.34 10.56
CA ASP A 248 -3.42 21.08 10.30
C ASP A 248 -3.08 21.04 8.80
N ARG A 249 -1.80 20.83 8.47
CA ARG A 249 -1.30 20.59 7.12
C ARG A 249 -1.44 19.13 6.72
N CYS A 250 -1.50 18.89 5.41
CA CYS A 250 -1.49 17.54 4.87
C CYS A 250 -0.20 16.79 5.27
N PRO A 251 -0.28 15.57 5.83
CA PRO A 251 0.89 14.75 6.13
C PRO A 251 1.64 14.26 4.89
N PHE A 252 1.01 14.32 3.71
CA PHE A 252 1.62 13.97 2.44
C PHE A 252 2.67 15.00 2.02
N LEU A 253 3.86 14.51 1.68
CA LEU A 253 4.97 15.34 1.23
C LEU A 253 5.18 15.14 -0.27
N LYS A 254 5.03 16.24 -1.01
CA LYS A 254 5.40 16.26 -2.42
C LYS A 254 6.89 15.92 -2.58
N ARG A 255 7.18 14.84 -3.32
CA ARG A 255 8.53 14.49 -3.77
C ARG A 255 9.18 15.73 -4.42
N ARG A 256 10.24 16.24 -3.81
CA ARG A 256 11.11 17.24 -4.43
C ARG A 256 12.30 16.48 -5.00
N ARG A 257 12.43 16.44 -6.32
CA ARG A 257 13.74 16.17 -6.90
C ARG A 257 14.67 17.29 -6.41
N GLN A 258 15.76 16.94 -5.73
CA GLN A 258 16.90 17.85 -5.70
C GLN A 258 17.22 18.12 -7.16
N ALA A 259 16.96 19.33 -7.63
CA ALA A 259 17.41 19.80 -8.92
C ALA A 259 18.94 19.97 -8.86
N GLN A 260 19.67 18.88 -8.64
CA GLN A 260 21.05 18.77 -9.08
C GLN A 260 20.98 18.27 -10.52
N GLN A 261 20.77 19.24 -11.40
CA GLN A 261 21.69 19.32 -12.53
C GLN A 261 23.09 19.36 -11.92
N ALA A 262 23.71 18.21 -11.67
CA ALA A 262 25.16 18.17 -11.70
C ALA A 262 25.48 18.58 -13.13
N SER A 263 25.93 19.82 -13.32
CA SER A 263 26.45 20.22 -14.62
C SER A 263 27.53 19.22 -14.98
N PRO A 264 27.73 18.88 -16.27
CA PRO A 264 28.86 18.05 -16.69
C PRO A 264 30.19 18.56 -16.12
N ALA A 265 30.29 19.88 -15.87
CA ALA A 265 31.39 20.53 -15.17
C ALA A 265 31.60 20.07 -13.72
N ASP A 266 30.53 19.84 -12.94
CA ASP A 266 30.61 19.37 -11.55
C ASP A 266 31.02 17.89 -11.49
N ALA A 267 30.56 17.08 -12.45
CA ALA A 267 30.99 15.70 -12.62
C ALA A 267 32.46 15.61 -13.06
N GLN A 268 32.91 16.52 -13.94
CA GLN A 268 34.30 16.61 -14.36
C GLN A 268 35.20 17.09 -13.21
N ALA A 269 34.75 18.07 -12.42
CA ALA A 269 35.47 18.57 -11.25
C ALA A 269 35.61 17.48 -10.17
N ALA A 270 34.56 16.71 -9.91
CA ALA A 270 34.58 15.58 -8.97
C ALA A 270 35.51 14.45 -9.45
N GLN A 271 35.52 14.13 -10.75
CA GLN A 271 36.45 13.14 -11.32
C GLN A 271 37.91 13.62 -11.33
N THR A 272 38.14 14.92 -11.52
CA THR A 272 39.49 15.51 -11.51
C THR A 272 40.04 15.57 -10.07
N ALA A 273 39.17 15.89 -9.09
CA ALA A 273 39.50 15.85 -7.68
C ALA A 273 39.85 14.43 -7.19
N TRP A 274 39.08 13.42 -7.61
CA TRP A 274 39.39 12.01 -7.34
C TRP A 274 40.72 11.56 -7.96
N ARG A 275 40.99 11.93 -9.22
CA ARG A 275 42.26 11.58 -9.90
C ARG A 275 43.49 12.24 -9.29
N HIS A 276 43.35 13.43 -8.71
CA HIS A 276 44.43 14.09 -7.97
C HIS A 276 44.66 13.42 -6.61
N ALA A 277 43.59 13.14 -5.85
CA ALA A 277 43.69 12.45 -4.57
C ALA A 277 44.33 11.05 -4.69
N SER A 278 43.98 10.27 -5.72
CA SER A 278 44.56 8.94 -5.96
C SER A 278 46.01 8.98 -6.48
N ARG A 279 46.49 10.13 -6.98
CA ARG A 279 47.89 10.32 -7.37
C ARG A 279 48.79 10.66 -6.19
N ASP A 280 48.27 11.40 -5.21
CA ASP A 280 49.00 11.73 -3.98
C ASP A 280 49.17 10.49 -3.08
N GLU A 281 48.18 9.60 -3.02
CA GLU A 281 48.29 8.30 -2.32
C GLU A 281 49.30 7.34 -2.97
N ALA A 282 49.40 7.33 -4.30
CA ALA A 282 50.36 6.48 -5.02
C ALA A 282 51.81 6.96 -4.89
N SER A 283 52.04 8.26 -4.63
CA SER A 283 53.40 8.81 -4.45
C SER A 283 53.93 8.68 -3.02
N GLY A 284 53.06 8.47 -2.02
CA GLY A 284 53.44 8.26 -0.62
C GLY A 284 53.88 6.83 -0.26
N ALA A 285 53.60 5.84 -1.11
CA ALA A 285 53.82 4.42 -0.81
C ALA A 285 55.26 3.91 -1.11
N HIS A 286 56.19 4.76 -1.55
CA HIS A 286 57.55 4.34 -1.93
C HIS A 286 58.70 4.76 -1.00
N MET A 287 58.43 5.31 0.19
CA MET A 287 59.48 5.61 1.18
C MET A 287 59.09 5.18 2.60
N ALA A 288 59.26 3.90 2.93
CA ALA A 288 59.52 3.44 4.31
C ALA A 288 59.90 1.94 4.34
N HIS A 289 61.10 1.61 3.87
CA HIS A 289 61.76 0.34 4.22
C HIS A 289 63.08 0.67 4.92
N ALA A 290 63.09 0.68 6.25
CA ALA A 290 64.27 0.35 7.06
C ALA A 290 63.94 0.33 8.57
N ALA A 291 64.47 -0.71 9.23
CA ALA A 291 64.94 -0.76 10.61
C ALA A 291 64.04 -1.34 11.74
N HIS A 292 64.51 -2.51 12.22
CA HIS A 292 64.74 -2.92 13.61
C HIS A 292 63.68 -3.75 14.38
N ARG A 293 64.06 -5.04 14.59
CA ARG A 293 63.69 -5.97 15.68
C ARG A 293 64.13 -5.42 17.06
N PRO A 294 63.54 -5.80 18.23
CA PRO A 294 63.73 -7.16 18.81
C PRO A 294 62.70 -7.74 19.83
N HIS A 295 62.90 -9.04 20.10
CA HIS A 295 62.73 -9.86 21.32
C HIS A 295 61.36 -10.35 21.83
N GLU A 296 61.18 -11.68 21.76
CA GLU A 296 60.24 -12.53 22.53
C GLU A 296 60.82 -12.95 23.90
N PRO A 297 59.94 -13.35 24.84
CA PRO A 297 60.23 -14.44 25.77
C PRO A 297 59.21 -15.60 25.73
N HIS A 298 59.72 -16.81 25.99
CA HIS A 298 59.04 -18.12 25.99
C HIS A 298 58.17 -18.42 27.25
N PRO A 299 57.34 -19.48 27.24
CA PRO A 299 56.21 -19.72 28.16
C PRO A 299 56.50 -20.73 29.27
N PRO A 300 55.56 -20.96 30.23
CA PRO A 300 55.56 -22.15 31.07
C PRO A 300 54.47 -23.17 30.69
N HIS A 301 54.66 -24.39 31.20
CA HIS A 301 54.19 -25.68 30.70
C HIS A 301 53.30 -26.39 31.77
N VAL A 302 52.14 -26.95 31.35
CA VAL A 302 51.51 -28.26 31.79
C VAL A 302 50.93 -28.37 33.23
N PRO A 303 49.92 -29.22 33.60
CA PRO A 303 49.47 -30.52 32.99
C PRO A 303 47.95 -30.82 32.85
N HIS A 304 47.64 -31.89 32.07
CA HIS A 304 46.39 -32.69 32.05
C HIS A 304 46.39 -33.80 33.13
N PRO A 305 45.21 -34.27 33.59
CA PRO A 305 44.72 -35.64 33.25
C PRO A 305 43.16 -35.78 33.34
N PRO A 306 42.55 -36.99 33.31
CA PRO A 306 42.65 -38.08 32.35
C PRO A 306 41.29 -38.47 31.71
N HIS A 307 41.36 -39.41 30.76
CA HIS A 307 40.25 -40.10 30.09
C HIS A 307 39.72 -41.30 30.91
N ASP A 308 38.40 -41.50 30.92
CA ASP A 308 37.65 -42.76 31.07
C ASP A 308 36.37 -42.57 30.23
N GLY A 309 35.82 -43.47 29.40
CA GLY A 309 36.00 -44.91 29.27
C GLY A 309 34.64 -45.60 29.46
N ARG A 310 34.08 -46.19 28.39
CA ARG A 310 32.99 -47.23 28.33
C ARG A 310 31.55 -46.72 28.16
N ASN A 311 30.90 -47.06 27.03
CA ASN A 311 29.95 -48.18 26.78
C ASN A 311 28.60 -47.96 27.51
N GLU A 312 27.41 -48.20 26.99
CA GLU A 312 26.85 -49.19 26.05
C GLU A 312 25.34 -48.88 25.95
N HIS A 313 24.68 -49.26 24.83
CA HIS A 313 23.29 -49.77 24.75
C HIS A 313 22.14 -48.80 25.19
N GLU A 314 20.95 -48.73 24.62
CA GLU A 314 20.05 -49.66 23.94
C GLU A 314 18.88 -48.83 23.36
N ARG A 315 18.35 -49.22 22.19
CA ARG A 315 16.95 -48.96 21.82
C ARG A 315 16.13 -50.17 22.25
N PRO A 316 14.86 -50.01 22.66
CA PRO A 316 13.75 -50.49 21.81
C PRO A 316 12.55 -49.52 21.81
N PHE A 317 11.87 -49.27 20.68
CA PHE A 317 10.76 -50.02 20.06
C PHE A 317 9.40 -50.00 20.80
N ALA A 318 8.37 -49.64 19.99
CA ALA A 318 6.97 -50.09 19.99
C ALA A 318 5.89 -49.34 20.80
N HIS A 319 4.95 -48.71 20.07
CA HIS A 319 3.52 -49.07 19.90
C HIS A 319 2.74 -47.81 19.42
N ALA A 320 2.14 -47.74 18.22
CA ALA A 320 0.99 -48.47 17.68
C ALA A 320 -0.26 -48.42 18.60
N GLY A 321 -1.23 -47.56 18.24
CA GLY A 321 -2.56 -47.51 18.83
C GLY A 321 -3.51 -46.66 17.99
N ALA A 322 -4.34 -47.34 17.19
CA ALA A 322 -5.43 -46.78 16.40
C ALA A 322 -6.76 -46.84 17.15
N ALA A 323 -7.62 -45.84 16.97
CA ALA A 323 -9.09 -45.84 17.13
C ALA A 323 -9.55 -44.48 16.56
N ARG A 324 -10.33 -44.31 15.48
CA ARG A 324 -11.69 -44.79 15.13
C ARG A 324 -12.69 -44.68 16.27
N GLY A 325 -13.61 -43.73 16.13
CA GLY A 325 -14.83 -43.56 16.90
C GLY A 325 -15.67 -42.45 16.28
N ASP A 326 -16.71 -42.86 15.56
CA ASP A 326 -17.76 -42.04 14.96
C ASP A 326 -18.71 -41.43 16.01
N ASP A 327 -19.51 -40.46 15.53
CA ASP A 327 -20.85 -40.04 15.95
C ASP A 327 -21.08 -39.45 17.36
N ASN A 328 -21.30 -38.12 17.40
CA ASN A 328 -22.65 -37.52 17.59
C ASN A 328 -22.63 -36.01 17.31
#